data_AF-A0AAU3SVN1-F1
#
_entry.id   AF-A0AAU3SVN1-F1
#
_cell.length_a   1.000
_cell.length_b   1.000
_cell.length_c   1.000
_cell.angle_alpha   90.00
_cell.angle_beta   90.00
_cell.angle_gamma   90.00
#
_symmetry.space_group_name_H-M   'P 1'
#
loop_
_entity.id
_entity.type
_entity.pdbx_description
1 polymer ?
#
loop_
_entity_poly.entity_id
_entity_poly.type
_entity_poly.pdbx_seq_one_letter_code
_entity_poly.pdbx_strand_id
1 'polypeptide(L)' 'MVTPPPPKPVARPAYHAPARKPVEHHISPVTFTLLTAAPAVLAIVALRPR' A
#
# COMPACT_ATOMS: atom_id res chain seq x y z
N MET A 1 -12.13 10.22 55.59
CA MET A 1 -11.55 9.87 54.28
C MET A 1 -12.32 10.67 53.23
N VAL A 2 -11.62 11.45 52.39
CA VAL A 2 -12.25 12.28 51.34
C VAL A 2 -12.20 11.50 50.04
N THR A 3 -13.37 11.23 49.45
CA THR A 3 -13.48 10.50 48.18
C THR A 3 -13.26 11.47 47.01
N PRO A 4 -12.36 11.17 46.06
CA PRO A 4 -12.12 12.06 44.92
C PRO A 4 -13.35 12.12 43.99
N PRO A 5 -13.62 13.28 43.38
CA PRO A 5 -14.74 13.44 42.46
C PRO A 5 -14.52 12.62 41.19
N PRO A 6 -15.60 12.14 40.55
CA PRO A 6 -15.51 11.33 39.33
C PRO A 6 -14.91 12.13 38.16
N PRO A 7 -14.08 11.50 37.31
CA PRO A 7 -13.47 12.18 36.18
C PRO A 7 -14.52 12.63 35.16
N LYS A 8 -14.45 13.90 34.76
CA LYS A 8 -15.38 14.51 33.80
C LYS A 8 -15.03 14.05 32.37
N PRO A 9 -15.99 13.59 31.56
CA PRO A 9 -15.73 13.25 30.17
C PRO A 9 -15.31 14.51 29.40
N VAL A 10 -14.04 14.54 28.97
CA VAL A 10 -13.53 15.62 28.11
C VAL A 10 -13.72 15.21 26.66
N ALA A 11 -14.31 16.10 25.86
CA ALA A 11 -14.44 15.91 24.42
C ALA A 11 -13.02 15.85 23.81
N ARG A 12 -12.59 14.65 23.43
CA ARG A 12 -11.32 14.48 22.72
C ARG A 12 -11.54 14.89 21.27
N PRO A 13 -10.68 15.74 20.68
CA PRO A 13 -10.70 15.97 19.25
C PRO A 13 -10.58 14.64 18.54
N ALA A 14 -11.51 14.35 17.64
CA ALA A 14 -11.45 13.18 16.78
C ALA A 14 -10.36 13.43 15.75
N TYR A 15 -9.09 13.21 16.14
CA TYR A 15 -8.00 13.21 15.20
C TYR A 15 -8.15 11.94 14.35
N HIS A 16 -8.84 12.08 13.22
CA HIS A 16 -9.02 10.99 12.29
C HIS A 16 -7.68 10.69 11.62
N ALA A 17 -7.19 9.45 11.76
CA ALA A 17 -6.06 8.98 10.97
C ALA A 17 -6.43 9.09 9.48
N PRO A 18 -5.52 9.57 8.61
CA PRO A 18 -5.81 9.65 7.19
C PRO A 18 -6.17 8.26 6.66
N ALA A 19 -7.34 8.15 6.04
CA ALA A 19 -7.78 6.91 5.42
C ALA A 19 -6.73 6.48 4.38
N ARG A 20 -6.06 5.35 4.63
CA ARG A 20 -5.08 4.79 3.71
C ARG A 20 -5.84 4.35 2.47
N LYS A 21 -5.73 5.11 1.38
CA LYS A 21 -6.31 4.73 0.08
C LYS A 21 -5.77 3.33 -0.28
N PRO A 22 -6.62 2.33 -0.55
CA PRO A 22 -6.16 1.09 -1.17
C PRO A 22 -5.47 1.48 -2.47
N VAL A 23 -4.20 1.11 -2.63
CA VAL A 23 -3.53 1.39 -3.89
C VAL A 23 -4.11 0.44 -4.92
N GLU A 24 -4.94 1.01 -5.80
CA GLU A 24 -5.56 0.40 -6.96
C GLU A 24 -4.49 -0.03 -7.99
N HIS A 25 -3.62 -0.96 -7.60
CA HIS A 25 -2.80 -1.71 -8.53
C HIS A 25 -3.72 -2.70 -9.24
N HIS A 26 -4.48 -2.20 -10.21
CA HIS A 26 -5.30 -2.99 -11.15
C HIS A 26 -4.48 -4.07 -11.87
N ILE A 27 -3.15 -3.96 -11.80
CA ILE A 27 -2.19 -4.90 -12.35
C ILE A 27 -1.36 -5.44 -11.19
N SER A 28 -1.38 -6.76 -11.00
CA SER A 28 -0.56 -7.39 -9.97
C SER A 28 0.92 -7.03 -10.21
N PRO A 29 1.73 -6.88 -9.15
CA PRO A 29 3.17 -6.62 -9.31
C PRO A 29 3.84 -7.61 -10.27
N VAL A 30 3.40 -8.87 -10.27
CA VAL A 30 3.85 -9.92 -11.19
C VAL A 30 3.48 -9.61 -12.63
N THR A 31 2.24 -9.23 -12.90
CA THR A 31 1.77 -8.87 -14.24
C THR A 31 2.52 -7.66 -14.78
N PHE A 32 2.83 -6.67 -13.93
CA PHE A 32 3.65 -5.53 -14.31
C PHE A 32 5.07 -5.95 -14.69
N THR A 33 5.73 -6.75 -13.85
CA THR A 33 7.08 -7.27 -14.16
C THR A 33 7.09 -8.10 -15.44
N LEU A 34 6.07 -8.92 -15.69
CA LEU A 34 5.96 -9.70 -16.91
C LEU A 34 5.81 -8.81 -18.14
N LEU A 35 4.92 -7.81 -18.09
CA LEU A 35 4.74 -6.84 -19.19
C LEU A 35 6.03 -6.09 -19.52
N THR A 36 6.81 -5.73 -18.50
CA THR A 36 8.07 -5.00 -18.69
C THR A 36 9.24 -5.90 -19.10
N ALA A 37 9.39 -7.08 -18.49
CA ALA A 37 10.55 -7.95 -18.68
C ALA A 37 10.43 -8.88 -19.90
N ALA A 38 9.22 -9.30 -20.27
CA ALA A 38 9.02 -10.24 -21.37
C ALA A 38 9.59 -9.74 -22.73
N PRO A 39 9.38 -8.47 -23.14
CA PRO A 39 9.96 -7.97 -24.39
C PRO A 39 11.49 -8.01 -24.40
N ALA A 40 12.13 -7.68 -23.27
CA ALA A 40 13.59 -7.68 -23.16
C ALA A 40 14.17 -9.10 -23.26
N VAL A 41 13.54 -10.08 -22.61
CA VAL A 41 13.95 -11.49 -22.68
C VAL A 41 13.81 -12.02 -24.11
N LEU A 42 12.69 -11.73 -24.79
CA LEU A 42 12.47 -12.13 -26.18
C LEU A 42 13.52 -11.53 -27.13
N ALA A 43 13.88 -10.26 -26.94
CA ALA A 43 14.91 -9.61 -27.74
C ALA A 43 16.28 -10.28 -27.56
N ILE A 44 16.68 -10.60 -26.33
CA ILE A 44 17.95 -11.28 -26.05
C ILE A 44 17.99 -12.67 -26.69
N VAL A 45 16.89 -13.43 -26.59
CA VAL A 45 16.80 -14.77 -27.20
C VAL A 45 16.82 -14.70 -28.71
N ALA A 46 16.14 -13.72 -29.32
CA ALA A 46 16.13 -13.51 -30.77
C ALA A 46 17.49 -13.05 -31.31
N LEU A 47 18.24 -12.27 -30.54
CA LEU A 47 19.59 -11.83 -30.90
C LEU A 47 20.66 -12.90 -30.68
N ARG A 48 20.38 -13.95 -29.90
CA ARG A 48 21.34 -15.04 -29.69
C ARG A 48 21.50 -15.77 -31.04
N PRO A 49 22.62 -15.61 -31.75
CA PRO A 49 22.83 -16.36 -32.98
C PRO A 49 23.03 -17.82 -32.56
N ARG A 50 22.24 -18.71 -33.15
CA ARG A 50 22.42 -20.16 -32.98
C ARG A 50 23.75 -20.60 -33.56
#